data_AF-A0A6B3CBH7-F1
#
_entry.id   AF-A0A6B3CBH7-F1
#
_cell.length_a   1.000
_cell.length_b   1.000
_cell.length_c   1.000
_cell.angle_alpha   90.00
_cell.angle_beta   90.00
_cell.angle_gamma   90.00
#
_symmetry.space_group_name_H-M   'P 1'
#
loop_
_entity.id
_entity.type
_entity.pdbx_description
1 polymer ?
#
loop_
_entity_poly.entity_id
_entity_poly.type
_entity_poly.pdbx_seq_one_letter_code
_entity_poly.pdbx_strand_id
1 'polypeptide(L)'
;LATTLNTTLQRLDNAAAQQRRFVADAAHELRSPLTTLLASLEVALAYPERTDWPAAVTTAARQTRRLHALAEDLLLLARLDTRAPATAPDTVDLTALAARLTEQYPLTERPLTLTCDSSAPAYAHGDPDAYERLLRN
;
A
#
# COMPACT_ATOMS: atom_id res chain seq x y z
N LEU A 1 -24.37 24.14 -24.78
CA LEU A 1 -23.40 23.14 -25.27
C LEU A 1 -21.95 23.53 -24.99
N ALA A 2 -21.50 24.73 -25.39
CA ALA A 2 -20.12 25.18 -25.18
C ALA A 2 -19.66 25.16 -23.70
N THR A 3 -20.53 25.54 -22.77
CA THR A 3 -20.26 25.47 -21.32
C THR A 3 -20.08 24.04 -20.80
N THR A 4 -20.92 23.09 -21.24
CA THR A 4 -20.80 21.67 -20.85
C THR A 4 -19.49 21.07 -21.35
N LEU A 5 -19.10 21.40 -22.59
CA LEU A 5 -17.87 20.91 -23.22
C LEU A 5 -16.62 21.49 -22.55
N ASN A 6 -16.65 22.79 -22.20
CA ASN A 6 -15.59 23.41 -21.38
C ASN A 6 -15.49 22.76 -20.00
N THR A 7 -16.60 22.47 -19.33
CA THR A 7 -16.59 21.79 -18.02
C THR A 7 -15.99 20.39 -18.11
N THR A 8 -16.29 19.63 -19.17
CA THR A 8 -15.68 18.30 -19.37
C THR A 8 -14.18 18.37 -19.67
N LEU A 9 -13.74 19.35 -20.48
CA LEU A 9 -12.31 19.56 -20.76
C LEU A 9 -11.56 19.97 -19.49
N GLN A 10 -12.12 20.89 -18.70
CA GLN A 10 -11.55 21.31 -17.41
C GLN A 10 -11.39 20.12 -16.45
N ARG A 11 -12.38 19.22 -16.40
CA ARG A 11 -12.31 18.00 -15.58
C ARG A 11 -11.19 17.07 -16.03
N LEU A 12 -11.01 16.90 -17.34
CA LEU A 12 -9.96 16.06 -17.89
C LEU A 12 -8.56 16.63 -17.59
N ASP A 13 -8.38 17.95 -17.77
CA ASP A 13 -7.12 18.62 -17.47
C ASP A 13 -6.76 18.53 -16.00
N ASN A 14 -7.74 18.73 -15.11
CA ASN A 14 -7.55 18.59 -13.67
C ASN A 14 -7.14 17.15 -13.29
N ALA A 15 -7.83 16.15 -13.84
CA ALA A 15 -7.49 14.74 -13.61
C ALA A 15 -6.08 14.39 -14.12
N ALA A 16 -5.72 14.84 -15.32
CA ALA A 16 -4.39 14.64 -15.88
C ALA A 16 -3.29 15.35 -15.07
N ALA A 17 -3.57 16.54 -14.52
CA ALA A 17 -2.65 17.24 -13.64
C ALA A 17 -2.48 16.54 -12.29
N GLN A 18 -3.53 15.91 -11.76
CA GLN A 18 -3.48 15.15 -10.51
C GLN A 18 -2.70 13.84 -10.70
N GLN A 19 -2.95 13.12 -11.80
CA GLN A 19 -2.19 11.91 -12.15
C GLN A 19 -0.69 12.18 -12.29
N ARG A 20 -0.31 13.28 -12.95
CA ARG A 20 1.11 13.66 -13.10
C ARG A 20 1.78 13.95 -11.75
N ARG A 21 1.08 14.62 -10.83
CA ARG A 21 1.58 14.89 -9.48
C ARG A 21 1.74 13.59 -8.69
N PHE A 22 0.72 12.72 -8.71
CA PHE A 22 0.78 11.42 -8.07
C PHE A 22 1.98 10.58 -8.54
N VAL A 23 2.20 10.49 -9.85
CA VAL A 23 3.36 9.77 -10.42
C VAL A 23 4.69 10.41 -10.00
N ALA A 24 4.78 11.73 -9.94
CA ALA A 24 5.98 12.42 -9.53
C ALA A 24 6.31 12.15 -8.05
N ASP A 25 5.32 12.24 -7.17
CA ASP A 25 5.45 12.00 -5.73
C ASP A 25 5.83 10.54 -5.48
N ALA A 26 5.15 9.60 -6.14
CA ALA A 26 5.46 8.17 -6.12
C ALA A 26 6.92 7.89 -6.51
N ALA A 27 7.39 8.48 -7.60
CA ALA A 27 8.76 8.32 -8.06
C ALA A 27 9.77 8.88 -7.05
N HIS A 28 9.46 10.01 -6.40
CA HIS A 28 10.33 10.59 -5.38
C HIS A 28 10.43 9.70 -4.13
N GLU A 29 9.30 9.23 -3.63
CA GLU A 29 9.22 8.35 -2.46
C GLU A 29 9.92 7.00 -2.67
N LEU A 30 9.91 6.45 -3.90
CA LEU A 30 10.64 5.22 -4.22
C LEU A 30 12.14 5.46 -4.45
N ARG A 31 12.52 6.57 -5.10
CA ARG A 31 13.92 6.84 -5.47
C ARG A 31 14.83 6.97 -4.25
N SER A 32 14.39 7.63 -3.20
CA SER A 32 15.19 7.87 -1.98
C SER A 32 15.64 6.56 -1.28
N PRO A 33 14.72 5.64 -0.91
CA PRO A 33 15.08 4.36 -0.32
C PRO A 33 15.88 3.46 -1.28
N LEU A 34 15.59 3.47 -2.59
CA LEU A 34 16.40 2.74 -3.57
C LEU A 34 17.84 3.23 -3.65
N THR A 35 18.04 4.55 -3.67
CA THR A 35 19.38 5.17 -3.70
C THR A 35 20.18 4.78 -2.45
N THR A 36 19.52 4.81 -1.29
CA THR A 36 20.13 4.42 -0.01
C THR A 36 20.51 2.94 0.01
N LEU A 37 19.60 2.07 -0.46
CA LEU A 37 19.86 0.63 -0.56
C LEU A 37 21.05 0.35 -1.48
N LEU A 38 21.07 0.93 -2.68
CA LEU A 38 22.15 0.75 -3.64
C LEU A 38 23.50 1.19 -3.05
N ALA A 39 23.58 2.41 -2.50
CA ALA A 39 24.80 2.90 -1.89
C ALA A 39 25.31 2.00 -0.75
N SER A 40 24.40 1.47 0.07
CA SER A 40 24.78 0.55 1.16
C SER A 40 25.36 -0.77 0.64
N LEU A 41 24.81 -1.30 -0.45
CA LEU A 41 25.29 -2.53 -1.09
C LEU A 41 26.61 -2.30 -1.83
N GLU A 42 26.78 -1.15 -2.49
CA GLU A 42 28.03 -0.76 -3.15
C GLU A 42 29.18 -0.66 -2.14
N VAL A 43 28.95 -0.04 -0.97
CA VAL A 43 29.95 0.03 0.11
C VAL A 43 30.29 -1.36 0.66
N ALA A 44 29.27 -2.20 0.89
CA ALA A 44 29.46 -3.58 1.34
C ALA A 44 30.31 -4.41 0.37
N LEU A 45 30.06 -4.26 -0.94
CA LEU A 45 30.79 -4.95 -1.99
C LEU A 45 32.20 -4.39 -2.22
N ALA A 46 32.42 -3.08 -2.00
CA ALA A 46 33.73 -2.46 -2.13
C ALA A 46 34.69 -2.85 -0.99
N TYR A 47 34.17 -3.15 0.20
CA TYR A 47 34.95 -3.52 1.37
C TYR A 47 34.42 -4.81 2.03
N PRO A 48 34.45 -5.95 1.32
CA PRO A 48 33.81 -7.19 1.78
C PRO A 48 34.42 -7.72 3.09
N GLU A 49 35.74 -7.56 3.25
CA GLU A 49 36.48 -8.00 4.45
C GLU A 49 36.13 -7.20 5.71
N ARG A 50 35.55 -6.01 5.53
CA ARG A 50 35.17 -5.08 6.62
C ARG A 50 33.66 -5.04 6.85
N THR A 51 32.91 -5.83 6.10
CA THR A 51 31.45 -5.81 6.10
C THR A 51 30.90 -6.97 6.93
N ASP A 52 30.03 -6.64 7.89
CA ASP A 52 29.16 -7.63 8.52
C ASP A 52 28.02 -8.00 7.54
N TRP A 53 28.24 -9.06 6.77
CA TRP A 53 27.29 -9.53 5.75
C TRP A 53 25.90 -9.87 6.31
N PRO A 54 25.76 -10.63 7.42
CA PRO A 54 24.46 -10.84 8.07
C PRO A 54 23.71 -9.54 8.37
N ALA A 55 24.38 -8.53 8.92
CA ALA A 55 23.76 -7.24 9.23
C ALA A 55 23.40 -6.43 7.96
N ALA A 56 24.28 -6.44 6.95
CA ALA A 56 24.05 -5.79 5.66
C ALA A 56 22.83 -6.38 4.93
N VAL A 57 22.76 -7.72 4.85
CA VAL A 57 21.64 -8.43 4.22
C VAL A 57 20.33 -8.20 4.98
N THR A 58 20.37 -8.21 6.31
CA THR A 58 19.18 -7.92 7.14
C THR A 58 18.68 -6.49 6.91
N THR A 59 19.59 -5.52 6.81
CA THR A 59 19.24 -4.13 6.49
C THR A 59 18.68 -4.00 5.08
N ALA A 60 19.29 -4.65 4.09
CA ALA A 60 18.79 -4.67 2.72
C ALA A 60 17.38 -5.26 2.65
N ALA A 61 17.15 -6.41 3.29
CA ALA A 61 15.84 -7.06 3.33
C ALA A 61 14.77 -6.15 3.97
N ARG A 62 15.11 -5.40 5.02
CA ARG A 62 14.19 -4.42 5.64
C ARG A 62 13.85 -3.27 4.68
N GLN A 63 14.83 -2.71 3.97
CA GLN A 63 14.59 -1.65 2.99
C GLN A 63 13.74 -2.14 1.82
N THR A 64 14.00 -3.34 1.31
CA THR A 64 13.21 -3.96 0.23
C THR A 64 11.76 -4.19 0.66
N ARG A 65 11.49 -4.65 1.89
CA ARG A 65 10.12 -4.77 2.41
C ARG A 65 9.40 -3.41 2.47
N ARG A 66 10.10 -2.35 2.88
CA ARG A 66 9.55 -0.99 2.88
C ARG A 66 9.21 -0.50 1.47
N LEU A 67 10.10 -0.73 0.51
CA LEU A 67 9.86 -0.43 -0.91
C LEU A 67 8.65 -1.18 -1.46
N HIS A 68 8.51 -2.46 -1.09
CA HIS A 68 7.35 -3.27 -1.48
C HIS A 68 6.05 -2.70 -0.92
N ALA A 69 6.00 -2.34 0.37
CA ALA A 69 4.82 -1.73 0.98
C ALA A 69 4.44 -0.40 0.30
N LEU A 70 5.41 0.47 0.03
CA LEU A 70 5.17 1.72 -0.71
C LEU A 70 4.60 1.46 -2.11
N ALA A 71 5.11 0.46 -2.82
CA ALA A 71 4.58 0.10 -4.14
C ALA A 71 3.12 -0.39 -4.06
N GLU A 72 2.77 -1.20 -3.06
CA GLU A 72 1.40 -1.67 -2.82
C GLU A 72 0.44 -0.52 -2.47
N ASP A 73 0.90 0.47 -1.69
CA ASP A 73 0.12 1.67 -1.38
C ASP A 73 -0.14 2.52 -2.63
N LEU A 74 0.89 2.71 -3.46
CA LEU A 74 0.76 3.42 -4.73
C LEU A 74 -0.18 2.69 -5.70
N LEU A 75 -0.11 1.36 -5.78
CA LEU A 75 -1.02 0.57 -6.61
C LEU A 75 -2.47 0.68 -6.15
N LEU A 76 -2.73 0.79 -4.83
CA LEU A 76 -4.08 1.09 -4.36
C LEU A 76 -4.52 2.48 -4.78
N LEU A 77 -3.71 3.50 -4.51
CA LEU A 77 -4.10 4.88 -4.81
C LEU A 77 -4.46 5.02 -6.30
N ALA A 78 -3.68 4.39 -7.18
CA ALA A 78 -3.99 4.32 -8.60
C ALA A 78 -5.32 3.61 -8.92
N ARG A 79 -5.70 2.55 -8.19
CA ARG A 79 -7.01 1.88 -8.35
C ARG A 79 -8.17 2.75 -7.87
N LEU A 80 -7.99 3.45 -6.74
CA LEU A 80 -9.01 4.35 -6.19
C LEU A 80 -9.28 5.54 -7.12
N ASP A 81 -8.24 6.11 -7.75
CA ASP A 81 -8.40 7.20 -8.72
C ASP A 81 -9.16 6.77 -10.00
N THR A 82 -9.20 5.47 -10.32
CA THR A 82 -9.92 4.94 -11.49
C THR A 82 -11.37 4.53 -11.23
N ARG A 83 -11.85 4.54 -9.97
CA ARG A 83 -13.24 4.19 -9.68
C ARG A 83 -14.19 5.32 -10.07
N ALA A 84 -14.98 5.09 -11.12
CA ALA A 84 -16.27 5.76 -11.31
C ALA A 84 -17.14 5.60 -10.04
N PRO A 85 -18.09 6.52 -9.75
CA PRO A 85 -18.93 6.41 -8.55
C PRO A 85 -19.50 5.00 -8.46
N ALA A 86 -19.12 4.29 -7.38
CA ALA A 86 -19.37 2.86 -7.25
C ALA A 86 -20.86 2.56 -7.45
N THR A 87 -21.15 1.68 -8.40
CA THR A 87 -22.44 0.99 -8.50
C THR A 87 -22.67 0.28 -7.17
N ALA A 88 -23.76 0.63 -6.47
CA ALA A 88 -24.28 0.12 -5.20
C ALA A 88 -23.32 -0.63 -4.24
N PRO A 89 -23.18 -0.20 -2.97
CA PRO A 89 -22.24 -0.84 -2.05
C PRO A 89 -22.60 -2.31 -1.79
N ASP A 90 -21.66 -3.21 -2.03
CA ASP A 90 -21.75 -4.60 -1.61
C ASP A 90 -21.79 -4.66 -0.07
N THR A 91 -22.56 -5.60 0.46
CA THR A 91 -22.62 -5.87 1.90
C THR A 91 -21.45 -6.77 2.27
N VAL A 92 -20.58 -6.31 3.16
CA VAL A 92 -19.35 -6.99 3.62
C VAL A 92 -19.53 -7.48 5.05
N ASP A 93 -19.27 -8.76 5.32
CA ASP A 93 -19.19 -9.31 6.67
C ASP A 93 -17.79 -9.05 7.26
N LEU A 94 -17.70 -8.04 8.13
CA LEU A 94 -16.47 -7.63 8.81
C LEU A 94 -15.98 -8.68 9.80
N THR A 95 -16.88 -9.48 10.38
CA THR A 95 -16.53 -10.55 11.31
C THR A 95 -15.77 -11.65 10.58
N ALA A 96 -16.29 -12.08 9.43
CA ALA A 96 -15.63 -13.07 8.59
C ALA A 96 -14.27 -12.56 8.07
N LEU A 97 -14.19 -11.27 7.71
CA LEU A 97 -12.97 -10.65 7.23
C LEU A 97 -11.89 -10.56 8.31
N ALA A 98 -12.24 -10.13 9.52
CA ALA A 98 -11.33 -10.06 10.65
C ALA A 98 -10.82 -11.45 11.07
N ALA A 99 -11.71 -12.45 11.14
CA ALA A 99 -11.34 -13.83 11.44
C ALA A 99 -10.30 -14.38 10.45
N ARG A 100 -10.55 -14.18 9.14
CA ARG A 100 -9.61 -14.59 8.08
C ARG A 100 -8.24 -13.92 8.21
N LEU A 101 -8.20 -12.62 8.53
CA LEU A 101 -6.94 -11.91 8.71
C LEU A 101 -6.17 -12.39 9.95
N THR A 102 -6.86 -12.73 11.04
CA THR A 102 -6.21 -13.30 12.23
C THR A 102 -5.61 -14.68 11.98
N GLU A 103 -6.20 -15.50 11.11
CA GLU A 103 -5.64 -16.79 10.69
C GLU A 103 -4.47 -16.63 9.72
N GLN A 104 -4.53 -15.66 8.80
CA GLN A 104 -3.52 -15.45 7.76
C GLN A 104 -2.23 -14.82 8.27
N TYR A 105 -2.28 -14.11 9.41
CA TYR A 105 -1.13 -13.44 10.02
C TYR A 105 -0.83 -13.96 11.44
N PRO A 106 -0.41 -15.23 11.60
CA PRO A 106 0.08 -15.70 12.87
C PRO A 106 1.33 -14.90 13.26
N LEU A 107 1.29 -14.22 14.41
CA LEU A 107 2.42 -13.47 14.96
C LEU A 107 3.42 -14.43 15.60
N THR A 108 3.99 -15.36 14.82
CA THR A 108 4.83 -16.45 15.30
C THR A 108 6.14 -15.98 15.95
N GLU A 109 6.57 -14.74 15.68
CA GLU A 109 7.83 -14.16 16.16
C GLU A 109 7.65 -13.12 17.29
N ARG A 110 6.42 -12.86 17.76
CA ARG A 110 6.15 -11.91 18.85
C ARG A 110 5.21 -12.53 19.90
N PRO A 111 5.31 -12.16 21.19
CA PRO A 111 4.39 -12.64 22.23
C PRO A 111 3.04 -11.91 22.17
N LEU A 112 2.47 -11.77 20.96
CA LEU A 112 1.22 -11.07 20.71
C LEU A 112 0.23 -12.07 20.11
N THR A 113 -0.94 -12.20 20.74
CA THR A 113 -2.04 -13.02 20.24
C THR A 113 -3.07 -12.09 19.60
N LEU A 114 -3.42 -12.34 18.34
CA LEU A 114 -4.54 -11.67 17.69
C LEU A 114 -5.80 -12.51 17.90
N THR A 115 -6.84 -11.90 18.45
CA THR A 115 -8.14 -12.54 18.67
C THR A 115 -9.24 -11.68 18.06
N CYS A 116 -10.13 -12.30 17.28
CA CYS A 116 -11.37 -11.67 16.85
C CYS A 116 -12.49 -12.10 17.81
N ASP A 117 -12.95 -11.17 18.66
CA ASP A 117 -14.10 -11.41 19.55
C ASP A 117 -15.33 -10.70 18.99
N SER A 118 -16.32 -11.49 18.57
CA SER A 118 -17.58 -10.98 18.02
C SER A 118 -18.75 -11.81 18.53
N SER A 119 -19.80 -11.14 19.01
CA SER A 119 -21.03 -11.80 19.47
C SER A 119 -22.03 -12.10 18.35
N ALA A 120 -21.87 -11.46 17.18
CA ALA A 120 -22.68 -11.66 15.98
C ALA A 120 -21.94 -11.18 14.71
N PRO A 121 -22.37 -11.59 13.51
CA PRO A 121 -21.86 -11.06 12.24
C PRO A 121 -22.09 -9.55 12.14
N ALA A 122 -21.04 -8.80 11.80
CA ALA A 122 -21.09 -7.36 11.60
C ALA A 122 -21.05 -7.04 10.10
N TYR A 123 -22.15 -6.52 9.55
CA TYR A 123 -22.24 -6.16 8.13
C TYR A 123 -22.01 -4.68 7.89
N ALA A 124 -21.20 -4.35 6.89
CA ALA A 124 -20.95 -2.98 6.46
C ALA A 124 -21.12 -2.82 4.95
N HIS A 125 -21.64 -1.67 4.53
CA HIS A 125 -21.80 -1.33 3.12
C HIS A 125 -20.53 -0.69 2.59
N GLY A 126 -19.89 -1.30 1.60
CA GLY A 126 -18.72 -0.70 0.98
C GLY A 126 -17.89 -1.69 0.18
N ASP A 127 -16.68 -1.26 -0.12
CA ASP A 127 -15.73 -2.07 -0.88
C ASP A 127 -15.02 -3.08 0.03
N PRO A 128 -15.12 -4.40 -0.23
CA PRO A 128 -14.43 -5.42 0.56
C PRO A 128 -12.92 -5.17 0.68
N ASP A 129 -12.28 -4.72 -0.40
CA ASP A 129 -10.84 -4.45 -0.44
C ASP A 129 -10.45 -3.27 0.47
N ALA A 130 -11.33 -2.27 0.60
CA ALA A 130 -11.12 -1.13 1.48
C ALA A 130 -11.22 -1.53 2.96
N TYR A 131 -12.17 -2.39 3.32
CA TYR A 131 -12.28 -2.91 4.68
C TYR A 131 -11.14 -3.85 5.06
N GLU A 132 -10.67 -4.68 4.13
CA GLU A 132 -9.52 -5.55 4.41
C GLU A 132 -8.28 -4.71 4.72
N ARG A 133 -8.08 -3.63 3.96
CA ARG A 133 -6.99 -2.68 4.20
C ARG A 133 -7.12 -1.94 5.52
N LEU A 134 -8.32 -1.51 5.89
CA LEU A 134 -8.56 -0.84 7.18
C LEU A 134 -8.20 -1.77 8.35
N LEU A 135 -8.53 -3.05 8.26
CA LEU A 135 -8.21 -4.04 9.30
C LEU A 135 -6.73 -4.46 9.32
N ARG A 136 -5.99 -4.22 8.23
CA ARG A 136 -4.55 -4.53 8.13
C ARG A 136 -3.63 -3.43 8.67
N ASN A 137 -4.09 -2.17 8.63
CA ASN A 137 -3.33 -0.99 9.09
C ASN A 137 -3.47 -0.76 10.60
#